data_AF-A0A0C2Z2S1-F1
#
_entry.id   AF-A0A0C2Z2S1-F1
#
_cell.length_a   1.000
_cell.length_b   1.000
_cell.length_c   1.000
_cell.angle_alpha   90.00
_cell.angle_beta   90.00
_cell.angle_gamma   90.00
#
_symmetry.space_group_name_H-M   'P 1'
#
loop_
_entity.id
_entity.type
_entity.pdbx_description
1 polymer ?
#
loop_
_entity_poly.entity_id
_entity_poly.type
_entity_poly.pdbx_seq_one_letter_code
_entity_poly.pdbx_strand_id
1 'polypeptide(L)'
;LAFKIIHSTTIVLPVWKETLETLGLEVRLMPHDVATRWNSSGDMVDFAINYQEGIEVLTQKKNLGLREFELSDEEWAVLRELREILKDATLYFSRASPNLATVIPAMDHIDKEFTTYALDASSYSPPI
;
A
#
# COMPACT_ATOMS: atom_id res chain seq x y z
N LEU A 1 -5.82 4.83 6.03
CA LEU A 1 -6.64 5.54 5.01
C LEU A 1 -7.88 4.75 4.56
N ALA A 2 -7.75 3.57 3.93
CA ALA A 2 -8.87 2.80 3.35
C ALA A 2 -10.10 2.67 4.26
N PHE A 3 -9.90 2.28 5.52
CA PHE A 3 -10.96 2.14 6.52
C PHE A 3 -11.76 3.44 6.73
N LYS A 4 -11.08 4.59 6.81
CA LYS A 4 -11.74 5.90 6.97
C LYS A 4 -12.56 6.27 5.73
N ILE A 5 -12.07 5.95 4.53
CA ILE A 5 -12.81 6.17 3.28
C ILE A 5 -14.09 5.33 3.27
N ILE A 6 -13.97 4.02 3.51
CA ILE A 6 -15.10 3.07 3.40
C ILE A 6 -16.18 3.35 4.45
N HIS A 7 -15.80 3.73 5.67
CA HIS A 7 -16.75 3.88 6.78
C HIS A 7 -17.27 5.30 6.98
N SER A 8 -16.73 6.30 6.29
CA SER A 8 -17.30 7.65 6.23
C SER A 8 -18.13 7.81 4.97
N THR A 9 -19.27 7.11 4.94
CA THR A 9 -20.16 6.99 3.77
C THR A 9 -20.76 8.31 3.32
N THR A 10 -20.85 9.31 4.20
CA THR A 10 -21.49 10.61 3.95
C THR A 10 -20.53 11.76 3.71
N ILE A 11 -19.25 11.62 4.10
CA ILE A 11 -18.29 12.74 4.06
C ILE A 11 -17.08 12.37 3.20
N VAL A 12 -16.30 11.37 3.61
CA VAL A 12 -15.05 11.04 2.89
C VAL A 12 -15.33 10.25 1.63
N LEU A 13 -16.25 9.27 1.68
CA LEU A 13 -16.53 8.41 0.54
C LEU A 13 -17.06 9.16 -0.69
N PRO A 14 -18.03 10.11 -0.56
CA PRO A 14 -18.47 10.90 -1.71
C PRO A 14 -17.34 11.75 -2.28
N VAL A 15 -16.53 12.37 -1.42
CA VAL A 15 -15.40 13.21 -1.84
C VAL A 15 -14.32 12.37 -2.55
N TRP A 16 -14.09 11.14 -2.12
CA TRP A 16 -13.21 10.21 -2.84
C TRP A 16 -13.70 9.97 -4.26
N LYS A 17 -14.99 9.63 -4.43
CA LYS A 17 -15.58 9.39 -5.77
C LYS A 17 -15.49 10.63 -6.66
N GLU A 18 -15.84 11.80 -6.13
CA GLU A 18 -15.76 13.08 -6.85
C GLU A 18 -14.31 13.40 -7.28
N THR A 19 -13.33 13.17 -6.39
CA THR A 19 -11.92 13.34 -6.74
C THR A 19 -11.52 12.42 -7.90
N LEU A 20 -11.93 11.14 -7.87
CA LEU A 20 -11.63 10.21 -8.96
C LEU A 20 -12.28 10.63 -10.29
N GLU A 21 -13.55 11.06 -10.25
CA GLU A 21 -14.26 11.56 -11.43
C GLU A 21 -13.58 12.81 -12.02
N THR A 22 -13.15 13.73 -11.16
CA THR A 22 -12.46 14.97 -11.58
C THR A 22 -11.12 14.68 -12.23
N LEU A 23 -10.40 13.67 -11.75
CA LEU A 23 -9.12 13.22 -12.32
C LEU A 23 -9.30 12.31 -13.56
N GLY A 24 -10.54 11.96 -13.93
CA GLY A 24 -10.83 11.03 -15.01
C GLY A 24 -10.41 9.59 -14.72
N LEU A 25 -10.22 9.24 -13.44
CA LEU A 25 -9.89 7.89 -12.99
C LEU A 25 -11.16 7.04 -12.84
N GLU A 26 -11.04 5.73 -13.03
CA GLU A 26 -12.15 4.82 -12.80
C GLU A 26 -12.54 4.82 -11.31
N VAL A 27 -13.81 5.09 -11.02
CA VAL A 27 -14.34 5.14 -9.66
C VAL A 27 -14.32 3.76 -9.02
N ARG A 28 -13.30 3.50 -8.20
CA ARG A 28 -13.13 2.27 -7.44
C ARG A 28 -12.97 2.55 -5.95
N LEU A 29 -13.43 1.60 -5.13
CA LEU A 29 -13.16 1.64 -3.70
C LEU A 29 -11.75 1.14 -3.43
N MET A 30 -11.03 1.85 -2.57
CA MET A 30 -9.75 1.39 -2.07
C MET A 30 -9.93 0.05 -1.36
N PRO A 31 -9.20 -1.02 -1.73
CA PRO A 31 -9.22 -2.27 -0.98
C PRO A 31 -8.67 -2.02 0.42
N HIS A 32 -9.22 -2.74 1.40
CA HIS A 32 -8.72 -2.71 2.77
C HIS A 32 -7.88 -3.95 3.01
N ASP A 33 -6.90 -3.82 3.90
CA ASP A 33 -6.08 -4.93 4.33
C ASP A 33 -6.89 -5.93 5.19
N VAL A 34 -6.68 -7.23 4.96
CA VAL A 34 -7.40 -8.33 5.60
C VAL A 34 -6.37 -9.33 6.11
N ALA A 35 -6.20 -9.40 7.43
CA ALA A 35 -5.16 -10.21 8.08
C ALA A 35 -5.17 -11.71 7.68
N THR A 36 -6.32 -12.27 7.32
CA THR A 36 -6.45 -13.68 6.91
C THR A 36 -6.20 -13.92 5.41
N ARG A 37 -6.05 -12.86 4.61
CA ARG A 37 -5.82 -12.93 3.17
C ARG A 37 -4.39 -12.48 2.88
N TRP A 38 -3.52 -13.46 2.63
CA TRP A 38 -2.08 -13.28 2.39
C TRP A 38 -1.70 -12.12 1.44
N ASN A 39 -2.47 -11.90 0.37
CA ASN A 39 -2.15 -10.91 -0.66
C ASN A 39 -2.80 -9.53 -0.42
N SER A 40 -3.59 -9.32 0.64
CA SER A 40 -4.39 -8.09 0.79
C SER A 40 -3.53 -6.83 0.91
N SER A 41 -2.40 -6.90 1.62
CA SER A 41 -1.51 -5.75 1.78
C SER A 41 -0.85 -5.39 0.45
N GLY A 42 -0.47 -6.40 -0.35
CA GLY A 42 0.04 -6.21 -1.71
C GLY A 42 -0.99 -5.58 -2.64
N ASP A 43 -2.23 -6.08 -2.62
CA ASP A 43 -3.35 -5.51 -3.40
C ASP A 43 -3.62 -4.04 -3.01
N MET A 44 -3.48 -3.70 -1.72
CA MET A 44 -3.65 -2.34 -1.21
C MET A 44 -2.53 -1.40 -1.66
N VAL A 45 -1.28 -1.86 -1.63
CA VAL A 45 -0.12 -1.09 -2.11
C VAL A 45 -0.22 -0.86 -3.63
N ASP A 46 -0.58 -1.89 -4.40
CA ASP A 46 -0.76 -1.78 -5.84
C ASP A 46 -1.85 -0.75 -6.20
N PHE A 47 -2.99 -0.81 -5.50
CA PHE A 47 -4.05 0.17 -5.66
C PHE A 47 -3.57 1.58 -5.29
N ALA A 48 -2.88 1.74 -4.16
CA ALA A 48 -2.43 3.04 -3.69
C ALA A 48 -1.50 3.72 -4.71
N ILE A 49 -0.58 2.97 -5.30
CA ILE A 49 0.33 3.47 -6.34
C ILE A 49 -0.43 3.86 -7.61
N ASN A 50 -1.38 3.03 -8.07
CA ASN A 50 -2.17 3.31 -9.27
C ASN A 50 -3.09 4.53 -9.09
N TYR A 51 -3.49 4.84 -7.85
CA TYR A 51 -4.39 5.94 -7.50
C TYR A 51 -3.70 7.04 -6.68
N GLN A 52 -2.38 7.16 -6.79
CA GLN A 52 -1.56 8.10 -6.01
C GLN A 52 -2.10 9.53 -6.04
N GLU A 53 -2.36 10.07 -7.24
CA GLU A 53 -2.86 11.44 -7.42
C GLU A 53 -4.19 11.66 -6.69
N GLY A 54 -5.12 10.70 -6.78
CA GLY A 54 -6.38 10.76 -6.08
C GLY A 54 -6.21 10.74 -4.55
N ILE A 55 -5.26 9.95 -4.06
CA ILE A 55 -4.95 9.84 -2.63
C ILE A 55 -4.34 11.15 -2.12
N GLU A 56 -3.37 11.71 -2.83
CA GLU A 56 -2.74 12.99 -2.48
C GLU A 56 -3.76 14.13 -2.44
N VAL A 57 -4.62 14.25 -3.45
CA VAL A 57 -5.69 15.26 -3.45
C VAL A 57 -6.65 15.05 -2.27
N LEU A 58 -6.96 13.80 -1.94
CA LEU A 58 -7.85 13.48 -0.82
C LEU A 58 -7.23 13.81 0.53
N THR A 59 -5.96 13.49 0.76
CA THR A 59 -5.26 13.71 2.05
C THR A 59 -4.93 15.19 2.27
N GLN A 60 -4.69 15.95 1.20
CA GLN A 60 -4.45 17.40 1.26
C GLN A 60 -5.70 18.22 1.61
N LYS A 61 -6.92 17.66 1.43
CA LYS A 61 -8.18 18.32 1.81
C LYS A 61 -8.30 18.44 3.35
N LYS A 62 -7.94 19.62 3.87
CA LYS A 62 -7.91 19.92 5.32
C LYS A 62 -9.22 19.63 6.07
N ASN A 63 -10.37 19.78 5.41
CA ASN A 63 -11.69 19.57 6.01
C ASN A 63 -12.01 18.09 6.31
N LEU A 64 -11.26 17.14 5.75
CA LEU A 64 -11.52 15.71 5.92
C LEU A 64 -10.77 15.07 7.10
N GLY A 65 -9.79 15.79 7.69
CA GLY A 65 -8.98 15.23 8.78
C GLY A 65 -8.15 14.01 8.36
N LEU A 66 -7.70 13.98 7.10
CA LEU A 66 -6.93 12.87 6.51
C LEU A 66 -5.44 13.18 6.33
N ARG A 67 -5.01 14.36 6.79
CA ARG A 67 -3.63 14.85 6.59
C ARG A 67 -2.58 13.99 7.30
N GLU A 68 -2.96 13.27 8.36
CA GLU A 68 -2.09 12.29 9.02
C GLU A 68 -1.74 11.09 8.14
N PHE A 69 -2.43 10.89 7.01
CA PHE A 69 -2.15 9.83 6.03
C PHE A 69 -1.49 10.38 4.76
N GLU A 70 -1.07 11.65 4.77
CA GLU A 70 -0.28 12.23 3.69
C GLU A 70 1.10 11.57 3.70
N LEU A 71 1.50 11.02 2.55
CA LEU A 71 2.78 10.36 2.40
C LEU A 71 3.78 11.31 1.73
N SER A 72 5.04 11.28 2.17
CA SER A 72 6.12 12.01 1.51
C SER A 72 6.54 11.34 0.20
N ASP A 73 7.30 12.06 -0.62
CA ASP A 73 7.86 11.51 -1.86
C ASP A 73 8.76 10.29 -1.59
N GLU A 74 9.49 10.30 -0.47
CA GLU A 74 10.32 9.19 0.00
C GLU A 74 9.47 7.99 0.42
N GLU A 75 8.38 8.19 1.16
CA GLU A 75 7.46 7.10 1.55
C GLU A 75 6.78 6.47 0.33
N TRP A 76 6.43 7.29 -0.67
CA TRP A 76 5.96 6.78 -1.97
C TRP A 76 7.03 5.99 -2.72
N ALA A 77 8.30 6.38 -2.64
CA ALA A 77 9.39 5.59 -3.23
C ALA A 77 9.51 4.22 -2.55
N VAL A 78 9.49 4.18 -1.21
CA VAL A 78 9.49 2.93 -0.43
C VAL A 78 8.29 2.04 -0.77
N LEU A 79 7.09 2.61 -0.94
CA LEU A 79 5.91 1.86 -1.35
C LEU A 79 6.07 1.19 -2.72
N ARG A 80 6.72 1.86 -3.68
CA ARG A 80 6.98 1.29 -5.01
C ARG A 80 7.97 0.13 -4.93
N GLU A 81 9.02 0.24 -4.11
CA GLU A 81 9.96 -0.87 -3.88
C GLU A 81 9.26 -2.06 -3.21
N LEU A 82 8.44 -1.79 -2.19
CA LEU A 82 7.66 -2.81 -1.49
C LEU A 82 6.70 -3.53 -2.43
N ARG A 83 6.06 -2.83 -3.37
CA ARG A 83 5.18 -3.42 -4.39
C ARG A 83 5.89 -4.50 -5.19
N GLU A 84 7.11 -4.24 -5.64
CA GLU A 84 7.86 -5.20 -6.47
C GLU A 84 8.20 -6.47 -5.67
N ILE A 85 8.66 -6.31 -4.42
CA ILE A 85 8.96 -7.45 -3.54
C ILE A 85 7.70 -8.30 -3.27
N LEU A 86 6.58 -7.66 -2.93
CA LEU A 86 5.33 -8.36 -2.65
C LEU A 86 4.77 -9.07 -3.89
N LYS A 87 4.90 -8.44 -5.06
CA LYS A 87 4.45 -9.01 -6.33
C LYS A 87 5.29 -10.21 -6.75
N ASP A 88 6.61 -10.12 -6.62
CA ASP A 88 7.53 -11.22 -6.92
C ASP A 88 7.31 -12.40 -5.98
N ALA A 89 7.17 -12.15 -4.67
CA ALA A 89 6.83 -13.17 -3.69
C ALA A 89 5.48 -13.83 -4.03
N THR A 90 4.45 -13.03 -4.32
CA THR A 90 3.12 -13.55 -4.69
C THR A 90 3.19 -14.43 -5.94
N LEU A 91 3.90 -14.00 -6.98
CA LEU A 91 4.06 -14.76 -8.21
C LEU A 91 4.84 -16.06 -7.98
N TYR A 92 5.89 -16.02 -7.15
CA TYR A 92 6.69 -17.19 -6.79
C TYR A 92 5.84 -18.24 -6.05
N PHE A 93 5.08 -17.81 -5.04
CA PHE A 93 4.21 -18.70 -4.25
C PHE A 93 2.96 -19.17 -4.99
N SER A 94 2.52 -18.44 -6.02
CA SER A 94 1.37 -18.84 -6.85
C SER A 94 1.70 -19.95 -7.87
N ARG A 95 2.97 -20.35 -7.99
CA ARG A 95 3.37 -21.48 -8.86
C ARG A 95 2.78 -22.78 -8.30
N ALA A 96 2.67 -23.82 -9.13
CA ALA A 96 2.17 -25.14 -8.69
C ALA A 96 3.21 -25.96 -7.89
N SER A 97 4.47 -25.52 -7.87
CA SER A 97 5.63 -26.22 -7.30
C SER A 97 6.09 -25.83 -5.88
N PRO A 98 5.71 -24.70 -5.26
CA PRO A 98 6.25 -24.33 -3.96
C PRO A 98 5.70 -25.27 -2.90
N ASN A 99 6.59 -26.09 -2.35
CA ASN A 99 6.32 -26.90 -1.17
C ASN A 99 6.97 -26.25 0.06
N LEU A 100 6.64 -26.74 1.25
CA LEU A 100 7.11 -26.16 2.51
C LEU A 100 8.64 -25.96 2.56
N ALA A 101 9.43 -26.87 1.95
CA ALA A 101 10.89 -26.79 1.91
C ALA A 101 11.42 -25.64 1.03
N THR A 102 10.60 -25.12 0.11
CA THR A 102 10.93 -23.94 -0.73
C THR A 102 10.32 -22.65 -0.20
N VAL A 103 9.26 -22.75 0.62
CA VAL A 103 8.57 -21.59 1.19
C VAL A 103 9.34 -21.03 2.38
N ILE A 104 9.78 -21.88 3.32
CA ILE A 104 10.50 -21.44 4.52
C ILE A 104 11.76 -20.61 4.15
N PRO A 105 12.66 -21.07 3.26
CA PRO A 105 13.84 -20.28 2.92
C PRO A 105 13.51 -18.98 2.18
N ALA A 106 12.45 -18.96 1.37
CA ALA A 106 12.02 -17.75 0.69
C ALA A 106 11.48 -16.71 1.69
N MET A 107 10.72 -17.16 2.69
CA MET A 107 10.23 -16.29 3.77
C MET A 107 11.38 -15.79 4.65
N ASP A 108 12.33 -16.64 5.01
CA ASP A 108 13.54 -16.25 5.76
C ASP A 108 14.38 -15.23 4.98
N HIS A 109 14.45 -15.37 3.65
CA HIS A 109 15.14 -14.40 2.81
C HIS A 109 14.43 -13.04 2.81
N ILE A 110 13.10 -13.02 2.63
CA ILE A 110 12.30 -11.78 2.68
C ILE A 110 12.45 -11.09 4.04
N ASP A 111 12.35 -11.84 5.14
CA ASP A 111 12.51 -11.31 6.51
C ASP A 111 13.91 -10.72 6.73
N LYS A 112 14.95 -11.41 6.24
CA LYS A 112 16.32 -10.93 6.30
C LYS A 112 16.51 -9.65 5.50
N GLU A 113 16.00 -9.58 4.27
CA GLU A 113 16.09 -8.36 3.45
C GLU A 113 15.39 -7.21 4.15
N PHE A 114 14.14 -7.37 4.59
CA PHE A 114 13.41 -6.33 5.32
C PHE A 114 14.11 -5.89 6.61
N THR A 115 14.66 -6.83 7.39
CA THR A 115 15.43 -6.50 8.59
C THR A 115 16.71 -5.75 8.25
N THR A 116 17.39 -6.12 7.17
CA THR A 116 18.60 -5.43 6.71
C THR A 116 18.26 -4.01 6.25
N TYR A 117 17.21 -3.84 5.46
CA TYR A 117 16.71 -2.53 5.04
C TYR A 117 16.29 -1.66 6.23
N ALA A 118 15.64 -2.23 7.25
CA ALA A 118 15.25 -1.50 8.45
C ALA A 118 16.46 -1.09 9.33
N LEU A 119 17.54 -1.88 9.32
CA LEU A 119 18.75 -1.62 10.11
C LEU A 119 19.76 -0.72 9.38
N ASP A 120 19.76 -0.70 8.04
CA ASP A 120 20.60 0.19 7.23
C ASP A 120 20.01 1.60 7.11
N ALA A 121 19.56 2.12 8.25
CA ALA A 121 19.09 3.48 8.48
C ALA A 121 20.16 4.56 8.23
N SER A 122 21.33 4.19 7.70
CA SER A 122 22.37 5.12 7.24
C SER A 122 21.98 5.84 5.94
N SER A 123 20.92 5.38 5.26
CA SER A 123 20.45 5.92 3.97
C SER A 123 19.12 6.68 4.01
N TYR A 124 18.37 6.69 5.12
CA TYR A 124 17.11 7.45 5.23
C TYR A 124 16.92 8.12 6.61
N SER A 125 16.30 9.31 6.56
CA SER A 125 16.01 10.18 7.71
C SER A 125 15.10 9.46 8.74
N PRO A 126 15.26 9.74 10.06
CA PRO A 126 14.62 8.97 11.11
C PRO A 126 13.08 9.03 11.03
N PRO A 127 12.38 7.98 11.53
CA PRO A 127 10.92 7.99 11.62
C PRO A 127 10.46 9.13 12.54
N ILE A 128 9.45 9.87 12.08
CA ILE A 128 8.79 10.98 12.79
C ILE A 128 7.93 10.46 13.93
#